data_AF-A0A6L7KHF8-F1
#
_entry.id   AF-A0A6L7KHF8-F1
#
_cell.length_a   1.000
_cell.length_b   1.000
_cell.length_c   1.000
_cell.angle_alpha   90.00
_cell.angle_beta   90.00
_cell.angle_gamma   90.00
#
_symmetry.space_group_name_H-M   'P 1'
#
loop_
_entity.id
_entity.type
_entity.pdbx_description
1 polymer ?
#
loop_
_entity_poly.entity_id
_entity_poly.type
_entity_poly.pdbx_seq_one_letter_code
_entity_poly.pdbx_strand_id
1 'polypeptide(L)' 'MTLQDRYPVALRLYPYRRSGEQDAATPVRHPVVIAGGGPTGLAAALDLGRKGHPVVVLDDHEGVGLGSRAICFSKRTLE' A
#
# COMPACT_ATOMS: atom_id res chain seq x y z
N MET A 1 -5.33 -3.86 19.05
CA MET A 1 -4.06 -4.27 18.40
C MET A 1 -3.53 -3.03 17.70
N THR A 2 -2.56 -2.34 18.29
CA THR A 2 -1.90 -1.20 17.65
C THR A 2 -0.96 -1.75 16.59
N LEU A 3 -1.09 -1.32 15.34
CA LEU A 3 -0.09 -1.60 14.31
C LEU A 3 1.23 -0.99 14.79
N GLN A 4 2.24 -1.82 14.96
CA GLN A 4 3.60 -1.38 15.25
C GLN A 4 4.35 -1.38 13.93
N ASP A 5 4.75 -0.19 13.48
CA ASP A 5 5.58 -0.05 12.28
C ASP A 5 6.88 -0.87 12.48
N ARG A 6 7.26 -1.68 11.48
CA ARG A 6 8.48 -2.49 11.56
C ARG A 6 9.75 -1.64 11.56
N TYR A 7 9.67 -0.44 10.99
CA TYR A 7 10.75 0.53 10.91
C TYR A 7 10.20 1.95 11.13
N PRO A 8 11.04 2.93 11.54
CA PRO A 8 10.59 4.31 11.69
C PRO A 8 9.98 4.82 10.38
N VAL A 9 8.83 5.49 10.48
CA VAL A 9 8.22 6.22 9.36
C VAL A 9 8.67 7.68 9.38
N ALA A 10 8.82 8.29 8.20
CA ALA A 10 9.16 9.72 8.09
C ALA A 10 7.99 10.61 8.55
N LEU A 11 6.77 10.20 8.21
CA LEU A 11 5.52 10.89 8.52
C LEU A 11 4.42 9.82 8.68
N ARG A 12 3.54 10.00 9.67
CA ARG A 12 2.30 9.22 9.76
C ARG A 12 1.24 9.90 8.91
N LEU A 13 0.94 9.34 7.75
CA LEU A 13 0.01 9.92 6.75
C LEU A 13 -1.30 9.14 6.65
N TYR A 14 -1.24 7.84 6.91
CA TYR A 14 -2.35 6.92 6.72
C TYR A 14 -2.58 6.17 8.03
N PRO A 15 -3.12 6.84 9.07
CA PRO A 15 -3.38 6.19 10.34
C PRO A 15 -4.31 5.00 10.10
N TYR A 16 -3.99 3.87 10.74
CA TYR A 16 -4.75 2.65 10.62
C TYR A 16 -6.20 2.93 10.98
N ARG A 17 -7.07 2.68 10.01
CA ARG A 17 -8.50 2.64 10.21
C ARG A 17 -8.96 1.23 9.94
N ARG A 18 -9.54 0.61 10.96
CA ARG A 18 -10.19 -0.70 10.82
C ARG A 18 -11.24 -0.63 9.70
N SER A 19 -11.18 -1.58 8.77
CA SER A 19 -12.19 -1.72 7.72
C SER A 19 -13.33 -2.60 8.21
N GLY A 20 -14.57 -2.31 7.80
CA GLY A 20 -15.72 -3.17 8.16
C GLY A 20 -15.57 -4.62 7.67
N GLU A 21 -14.76 -4.84 6.63
CA GLU A 21 -14.43 -6.17 6.11
C GLU A 21 -13.65 -7.04 7.11
N GLN A 22 -12.91 -6.43 8.05
CA GLN A 22 -12.21 -7.16 9.10
C GLN A 22 -13.16 -7.75 10.16
N ASP A 23 -14.41 -7.28 10.18
CA ASP A 23 -15.45 -7.77 11.10
C ASP A 23 -16.44 -8.69 10.37
N ALA A 24 -16.23 -8.97 9.08
CA ALA A 24 -17.07 -9.88 8.31
C ALA A 24 -16.92 -11.32 8.80
N ALA A 25 -18.04 -12.02 8.96
CA ALA A 25 -18.06 -13.43 9.38
C ALA A 25 -17.38 -14.36 8.37
N THR A 26 -17.32 -13.95 7.10
CA THR A 26 -16.59 -14.64 6.04
C THR A 26 -15.58 -13.70 5.39
N PRO A 27 -14.39 -14.19 4.95
CA PRO A 27 -13.41 -13.34 4.30
C PRO A 27 -13.95 -12.70 3.02
N VAL A 28 -13.90 -11.37 2.95
CA VAL A 28 -14.28 -10.61 1.75
C VAL A 28 -13.27 -10.87 0.63
N ARG A 29 -13.76 -11.14 -0.59
CA ARG A 29 -12.92 -11.37 -1.77
C ARG A 29 -12.86 -10.11 -2.62
N HIS A 30 -11.64 -9.73 -2.98
CA HIS A 30 -11.36 -8.64 -3.92
C HIS A 30 -10.78 -9.20 -5.21
N PRO A 31 -11.09 -8.59 -6.37
CA PRO A 31 -10.52 -9.03 -7.66
C PRO A 31 -8.99 -9.00 -7.66
N VAL A 32 -8.40 -7.98 -7.03
CA VAL A 32 -6.96 -7.83 -6.87
C VAL A 32 -6.64 -7.34 -5.45
N VAL A 33 -5.69 -8.02 -4.81
CA VAL A 33 -5.09 -7.60 -3.54
C VAL A 33 -3.58 -7.45 -3.75
N ILE A 34 -3.04 -6.28 -3.41
CA ILE A 34 -1.60 -5.99 -3.42
C ILE A 34 -1.12 -5.89 -1.97
N ALA A 35 -0.15 -6.73 -1.61
CA ALA A 35 0.51 -6.67 -0.31
C ALA A 35 1.81 -5.86 -0.42
N GLY A 36 1.81 -4.67 0.16
CA GLY A 36 2.92 -3.71 0.17
C GLY A 36 2.60 -2.43 -0.62
N GLY A 37 2.64 -1.30 0.09
CA GLY A 37 2.52 0.07 -0.40
C GLY A 37 3.86 0.73 -0.72
N GLY A 38 4.89 -0.07 -1.02
CA GLY A 38 6.13 0.43 -1.60
C GLY A 38 5.95 0.91 -3.06
N PRO A 39 6.99 1.50 -3.68
CA PRO A 39 6.90 2.08 -5.03
C PRO A 39 6.34 1.11 -6.08
N THR A 40 6.79 -0.15 -6.08
CA THR A 40 6.29 -1.17 -7.02
C THR A 40 4.82 -1.52 -6.81
N GLY A 41 4.39 -1.68 -5.55
CA GLY A 41 3.01 -2.01 -5.22
C GLY A 41 2.04 -0.87 -5.57
N LEU A 42 2.43 0.37 -5.25
CA LEU A 42 1.63 1.54 -5.61
C LEU A 42 1.60 1.80 -7.13
N ALA A 43 2.71 1.59 -7.84
CA ALA A 43 2.73 1.69 -9.30
C ALA A 43 1.80 0.66 -9.95
N ALA A 44 1.81 -0.60 -9.48
CA ALA A 44 0.89 -1.63 -9.95
C ALA A 44 -0.58 -1.30 -9.62
N ALA A 45 -0.86 -0.80 -8.41
CA ALA A 45 -2.20 -0.37 -8.01
C ALA A 45 -2.73 0.75 -8.91
N LEU A 46 -1.90 1.75 -9.20
CA LEU A 46 -2.23 2.87 -10.08
C LEU A 46 -2.49 2.41 -11.52
N ASP A 47 -1.65 1.54 -12.07
CA ASP A 47 -1.84 1.01 -13.43
C ASP A 47 -3.14 0.22 -13.56
N LEU A 48 -3.41 -0.70 -12.62
CA LEU A 48 -4.64 -1.48 -12.61
C LEU A 48 -5.88 -0.61 -12.38
N GLY A 49 -5.82 0.35 -11.46
CA GLY A 49 -6.90 1.30 -11.21
C GLY A 49 -7.22 2.16 -12.43
N ARG A 50 -6.20 2.62 -13.16
CA ARG A 50 -6.36 3.35 -14.43
C ARG A 50 -7.02 2.52 -15.53
N LYS A 51 -6.85 1.19 -15.49
CA LYS A 51 -7.51 0.24 -16.39
C LYS A 51 -8.91 -0.16 -15.92
N GLY A 52 -9.39 0.41 -14.81
CA GLY A 52 -10.73 0.14 -14.27
C GLY A 52 -10.83 -1.11 -13.41
N HIS A 53 -9.71 -1.71 -13.01
CA HIS A 53 -9.73 -2.85 -12.10
C HIS A 53 -9.80 -2.37 -10.64
N PRO A 54 -10.77 -2.87 -9.84
CA PRO A 54 -10.78 -2.61 -8.40
C PRO A 54 -9.59 -3.29 -7.72
N VAL A 55 -8.83 -2.51 -6.94
CA VAL A 55 -7.63 -2.99 -6.24
C VAL A 55 -7.69 -2.59 -4.77
N VAL A 56 -7.35 -3.53 -3.89
CA VAL A 56 -7.06 -3.26 -2.48
C VAL A 56 -5.55 -3.35 -2.24
N VAL A 57 -4.97 -2.30 -1.64
CA VAL A 57 -3.57 -2.30 -1.19
C VAL A 57 -3.55 -2.44 0.33
N LEU A 58 -2.76 -3.39 0.81
CA LEU A 58 -2.50 -3.60 2.23
C LEU A 58 -1.05 -3.22 2.53
N ASP A 59 -0.82 -2.39 3.53
CA ASP A 59 0.51 -2.08 4.04
C ASP A 59 0.50 -2.21 5.57
N ASP A 60 1.64 -2.61 6.15
CA ASP A 60 1.83 -2.74 7.59
C ASP A 60 2.44 -1.48 8.23
N HIS A 61 2.55 -0.38 7.49
CA HIS A 61 3.00 0.93 7.97
C HIS A 61 1.90 1.98 7.87
N GLU A 62 1.86 2.89 8.85
CA GLU A 62 0.93 4.04 8.85
C GLU A 62 1.49 5.25 8.07
N GLY A 63 2.52 5.03 7.25
CA GLY A 63 3.23 6.09 6.53
C GLY A 63 4.42 5.58 5.72
N VAL A 64 5.14 6.50 5.09
CA VAL A 64 6.34 6.17 4.32
C VAL A 64 7.53 5.91 5.24
N GLY A 65 8.34 4.91 4.93
CA GLY A 65 9.54 4.59 5.71
C GLY A 65 10.52 5.75 5.78
N LEU A 66 11.20 5.90 6.92
CA LEU A 66 12.22 6.92 7.14
C LEU A 66 13.49 6.61 6.33
N GLY A 67 13.99 7.64 5.64
CA GLY A 67 15.18 7.57 4.80
C GLY A 67 14.87 7.09 3.39
N SER A 68 15.40 7.80 2.39
CA SER A 68 15.25 7.37 1.00
C SER A 68 16.00 6.06 0.75
N ARG A 69 15.29 5.06 0.22
CA ARG A 69 15.85 3.77 -0.22
C ARG A 69 15.78 3.60 -1.75
N ALA A 70 15.39 4.65 -2.46
CA ALA A 70 15.32 4.70 -3.92
C ALA A 70 15.85 6.07 -4.40
N ILE A 71 16.89 6.06 -5.24
CA ILE A 71 17.57 7.29 -5.68
C ILE A 71 17.70 7.38 -7.20
N CYS A 72 17.94 6.26 -7.88
CA CYS A 72 18.10 6.21 -9.34
C CYS A 72 16.87 5.58 -9.99
N PHE A 73 16.16 6.34 -10.81
CA PHE A 73 15.08 5.84 -11.66
C PHE A 73 15.55 5.79 -13.11
N SER A 74 15.29 4.68 -13.79
CA SER A 74 15.59 4.56 -15.21
C SER A 74 14.66 5.45 -16.04
N LYS A 75 15.09 5.86 -17.25
CA LYS A 75 14.22 6.60 -18.20
C LYS A 75 12.87 5.91 -18.38
N ARG A 76 12.88 4.58 -18.55
CA ARG A 76 11.67 3.79 -18.78
C ARG A 76 10.68 3.82 -17.61
N THR A 77 11.17 3.99 -16.38
CA THR A 77 10.30 4.10 -15.19
C THR A 77 9.59 5.45 -15.11
N LEU A 78 10.13 6.48 -15.78
CA LEU A 78 9.60 7.84 -15.79
C LEU A 78 8.67 8.13 -16.98
N GLU A 79 8.66 7.24 -17.99
CA GLU A 79 7.70 7.24 -19.11
C GLU A 79 6.31 6.77 -18.66
#